data_AF-A0A918F4E1-F1
#
_entry.id   AF-A0A918F4E1-F1
#
_cell.length_a   1.000
_cell.length_b   1.000
_cell.length_c   1.000
_cell.angle_alpha   90.00
_cell.angle_beta   90.00
_cell.angle_gamma   90.00
#
_symmetry.space_group_name_H-M   'P 1'
#
loop_
_entity.id
_entity.type
_entity.pdbx_description
1 polymer ?
#
loop_
_entity_poly.entity_id
_entity_poly.type
_entity_poly.pdbx_seq_one_letter_code
_entity_poly.pdbx_strand_id
1 'polypeptide(L)'
;MTQSAPPVRTYDESLLLPVDLASVAWGRTWVRQFLRDYPEVQTGGIGPGQPTRGAVWPEFSRSDAALNAALYLDSVLLDVGGTLTPFYRPHFTAARLYLGDPNVWRTRNVEGSSETRRDPGEIIRMWLNQGRAFDALFPTGTPLPPFELQEIETASTASDYFSPSIPLIVGGL
;
A
#
# COMPACT_ATOMS: atom_id res chain seq x y z
N MET A 1 -35.34 -23.46 22.66
CA MET A 1 -35.00 -22.37 21.72
C MET A 1 -33.97 -22.91 20.75
N THR A 2 -34.33 -23.18 19.51
CA THR A 2 -33.41 -23.65 18.46
C THR A 2 -32.86 -22.44 17.73
N GLN A 3 -31.56 -22.18 17.88
CA GLN A 3 -30.87 -21.12 17.16
C GLN A 3 -30.76 -21.54 15.70
N SER A 4 -31.38 -20.77 14.79
CA SER A 4 -31.28 -21.01 13.35
C SER A 4 -29.81 -20.91 12.92
N ALA A 5 -29.35 -21.86 12.11
CA ALA A 5 -28.01 -21.83 11.55
C ALA A 5 -27.79 -20.50 10.79
N PRO A 6 -26.59 -19.88 10.88
CA PRO A 6 -26.30 -18.67 10.14
C PRO A 6 -26.48 -18.94 8.63
N PRO A 7 -27.00 -17.98 7.86
CA PRO A 7 -27.19 -18.16 6.43
C PRO A 7 -25.86 -18.49 5.76
N VAL A 8 -25.90 -19.44 4.81
CA VAL A 8 -24.75 -19.78 3.97
C VAL A 8 -24.37 -18.54 3.17
N ARG A 9 -23.11 -18.09 3.31
CA ARG A 9 -22.59 -16.97 2.53
C ARG A 9 -22.48 -17.41 1.07
N THR A 10 -23.13 -16.68 0.18
CA THR A 10 -22.97 -16.82 -1.28
C THR A 10 -22.02 -15.74 -1.77
N TYR A 11 -21.01 -16.13 -2.54
CA TYR A 11 -20.02 -15.22 -3.13
C TYR A 11 -20.18 -15.22 -4.65
N ASP A 12 -20.14 -14.06 -5.27
CA ASP A 12 -20.13 -13.91 -6.73
C ASP A 12 -18.67 -13.74 -7.19
N GLU A 13 -18.13 -14.79 -7.84
CA GLU A 13 -16.75 -14.81 -8.33
C GLU A 13 -16.50 -13.81 -9.46
N SER A 14 -17.55 -13.40 -10.19
CA SER A 14 -17.41 -12.44 -11.29
C SER A 14 -17.04 -11.03 -10.82
N LEU A 15 -17.24 -10.74 -9.52
CA LEU A 15 -16.84 -9.49 -8.88
C LEU A 15 -15.35 -9.45 -8.55
N LEU A 16 -14.62 -10.57 -8.70
CA LEU A 16 -13.19 -10.63 -8.44
C LEU A 16 -12.43 -10.19 -9.70
N LEU A 17 -11.59 -9.17 -9.55
CA LEU A 17 -10.66 -8.80 -10.61
C LEU A 17 -9.63 -9.92 -10.79
N PRO A 18 -9.48 -10.49 -12.00
CA PRO A 18 -8.48 -11.51 -12.25
C PRO A 18 -7.08 -10.93 -12.00
N VAL A 19 -6.25 -11.72 -11.33
CA VAL A 19 -4.84 -11.39 -11.14
C VAL A 19 -4.10 -11.65 -12.44
N ASP A 20 -3.44 -10.62 -12.98
CA ASP A 20 -2.63 -10.71 -14.19
C ASP A 20 -1.27 -10.05 -13.97
N LEU A 21 -0.27 -10.87 -13.69
CA LEU A 21 1.09 -10.43 -13.43
C LEU A 21 1.77 -9.83 -14.66
N ALA A 22 1.30 -10.11 -15.89
CA ALA A 22 1.87 -9.54 -17.12
C ALA A 22 1.21 -8.21 -17.50
N SER A 23 0.11 -7.82 -16.83
CA SER A 23 -0.60 -6.58 -17.09
C SER A 23 -0.03 -5.41 -16.30
N VAL A 24 0.53 -4.43 -17.01
CA VAL A 24 1.02 -3.18 -16.42
C VAL A 24 -0.11 -2.37 -15.75
N ALA A 25 -1.33 -2.46 -16.29
CA ALA A 25 -2.49 -1.77 -15.71
C ALA A 25 -2.92 -2.41 -14.38
N TRP A 26 -2.89 -3.74 -14.30
CA TRP A 26 -3.12 -4.47 -13.06
C TRP A 26 -2.04 -4.13 -12.02
N GLY A 27 -0.77 -4.21 -12.41
CA GLY A 27 0.36 -3.86 -11.55
C GLY A 27 0.28 -2.44 -11.02
N ARG A 28 -0.04 -1.46 -11.89
CA ARG A 28 -0.22 -0.06 -11.49
C ARG A 28 -1.34 0.13 -10.50
N THR A 29 -2.47 -0.54 -10.72
CA THR A 29 -3.63 -0.48 -9.81
C THR A 29 -3.24 -0.96 -8.41
N TRP A 30 -2.49 -2.06 -8.32
CA TRP A 30 -2.03 -2.58 -7.03
C TRP A 30 -0.96 -1.71 -6.36
N VAL A 31 -0.01 -1.14 -7.11
CA VAL A 31 0.94 -0.16 -6.55
C VAL A 31 0.20 1.02 -5.95
N ARG A 32 -0.79 1.58 -6.67
CA ARG A 32 -1.65 2.65 -6.16
C ARG A 32 -2.42 2.21 -4.91
N GLN A 33 -2.93 0.97 -4.89
CA GLN A 33 -3.63 0.43 -3.72
C GLN A 33 -2.73 0.33 -2.49
N PHE A 34 -1.49 -0.17 -2.63
CA PHE A 34 -0.52 -0.24 -1.53
C PHE A 34 -0.15 1.16 -1.03
N LEU A 35 0.19 2.05 -1.95
CA LEU A 35 0.56 3.43 -1.63
C LEU A 35 -0.63 4.28 -1.19
N ARG A 36 -1.86 3.77 -1.27
CA ARG A 36 -3.11 4.53 -1.10
C ARG A 36 -3.17 5.77 -2.02
N ASP A 37 -2.51 5.67 -3.17
CA ASP A 37 -2.39 6.71 -4.16
C ASP A 37 -3.61 6.69 -5.09
N TYR A 38 -4.74 7.18 -4.57
CA TYR A 38 -5.98 7.34 -5.30
C TYR A 38 -6.72 8.59 -4.82
N PRO A 39 -7.60 9.19 -5.66
CA PRO A 39 -8.37 10.37 -5.26
C PRO A 39 -9.19 10.09 -4.00
N GLU A 40 -9.19 11.04 -3.08
CA GLU A 40 -9.94 10.89 -1.83
C GLU A 40 -11.44 10.72 -2.10
N VAL A 41 -12.04 9.83 -1.33
CA VAL A 41 -13.49 9.72 -1.25
C VAL A 41 -13.99 10.98 -0.55
N GLN A 42 -14.68 11.85 -1.28
CA GLN A 42 -15.45 12.91 -0.65
C GLN A 42 -16.75 12.27 -0.14
N THR A 43 -16.96 12.32 1.17
CA THR A 43 -18.27 12.08 1.77
C THR A 43 -19.19 13.23 1.38
N GLY A 44 -19.86 13.14 0.21
CA GLY A 44 -20.81 14.19 -0.19
C GLY A 44 -21.27 14.28 -1.65
N GLY A 45 -21.15 13.25 -2.50
CA GLY A 45 -21.70 13.35 -3.86
C GLY A 45 -23.23 13.25 -3.96
N ILE A 46 -23.69 13.41 -5.20
CA ILE A 46 -24.99 13.94 -5.67
C ILE A 46 -26.23 13.06 -5.33
N GLY A 47 -26.13 12.13 -4.38
CA GLY A 47 -27.26 11.35 -3.87
C GLY A 47 -27.00 10.82 -2.45
N PRO A 48 -28.05 10.55 -1.65
CA PRO A 48 -27.88 10.13 -0.27
C PRO A 48 -27.23 8.74 -0.19
N GLY A 49 -25.98 8.69 0.31
CA GLY A 49 -25.38 7.47 0.87
C GLY A 49 -24.26 6.78 0.08
N GLN A 50 -23.86 7.25 -1.10
CA GLN A 50 -22.75 6.64 -1.85
C GLN A 50 -21.46 7.48 -1.79
N PRO A 51 -20.34 6.94 -1.27
CA PRO A 51 -19.05 7.60 -1.31
C PRO A 51 -18.65 7.87 -2.76
N THR A 52 -18.38 9.12 -3.10
CA THR A 52 -17.98 9.54 -4.45
C THR A 52 -16.54 10.00 -4.37
N ARG A 53 -15.67 9.41 -5.19
CA ARG A 53 -14.27 9.87 -5.27
C ARG A 53 -14.23 11.17 -6.05
N GLY A 54 -13.57 12.18 -5.50
CA GLY A 54 -13.32 13.42 -6.22
C GLY A 54 -12.35 13.19 -7.39
N ALA A 55 -12.14 14.23 -8.22
CA ALA A 55 -11.16 14.19 -9.31
C ALA A 55 -9.73 14.55 -8.86
N VAL A 56 -9.55 14.96 -7.60
CA VAL A 56 -8.29 15.50 -7.08
C VAL A 56 -7.43 14.36 -6.54
N TRP A 57 -6.23 14.20 -7.10
CA TRP A 57 -5.22 13.25 -6.63
C TRP A 57 -4.45 13.80 -5.41
N PRO A 58 -3.88 12.94 -4.55
CA PRO A 58 -2.98 13.36 -3.48
C PRO A 58 -1.80 14.21 -4.00
N GLU A 59 -1.29 15.14 -3.19
CA GLU A 59 -0.21 16.07 -3.56
C GLU A 59 1.04 15.37 -4.10
N PHE A 60 1.42 14.24 -3.50
CA PHE A 60 2.60 13.45 -3.89
C PHE A 60 2.26 12.24 -4.78
N SER A 61 1.08 12.27 -5.43
CA SER A 61 0.67 11.23 -6.37
C SER A 61 1.61 11.15 -7.56
N ARG A 62 1.94 9.93 -7.97
CA ARG A 62 2.78 9.70 -9.15
C ARG A 62 1.95 9.59 -10.41
N SER A 63 2.50 10.07 -11.53
CA SER A 63 1.89 9.89 -12.85
C SER A 63 1.86 8.41 -13.24
N ASP A 64 0.91 8.03 -14.08
CA ASP A 64 0.81 6.65 -14.60
C ASP A 64 2.09 6.23 -15.33
N ALA A 65 2.71 7.13 -16.09
CA ALA A 65 3.97 6.87 -16.77
C ALA A 65 5.13 6.58 -15.79
N ALA A 66 5.22 7.35 -14.70
CA ALA A 66 6.24 7.13 -13.68
C ALA A 66 6.05 5.79 -12.95
N LEU A 67 4.80 5.41 -12.66
CA LEU A 67 4.48 4.12 -12.06
C LEU A 67 4.75 2.95 -13.00
N ASN A 68 4.40 3.08 -14.29
CA ASN A 68 4.68 2.05 -15.29
C ASN A 68 6.18 1.82 -15.46
N ALA A 69 6.98 2.90 -15.48
CA ALA A 69 8.44 2.80 -15.54
C ALA A 69 9.01 2.13 -14.28
N ALA A 70 8.54 2.50 -13.09
CA ALA A 70 8.97 1.88 -11.84
C ALA A 70 8.63 0.38 -11.79
N LEU A 71 7.42 0.00 -12.22
CA LEU A 71 6.99 -1.38 -12.33
C LEU A 71 7.87 -2.18 -13.29
N TYR A 72 8.21 -1.61 -14.44
CA TYR A 72 9.07 -2.28 -15.42
C TYR A 72 10.48 -2.54 -14.86
N LEU A 73 11.06 -1.56 -14.16
CA LEU A 73 12.37 -1.71 -13.52
C LEU A 73 12.40 -2.83 -12.46
N ASP A 74 11.30 -3.03 -11.74
CA ASP A 74 11.19 -4.07 -10.71
C ASP A 74 10.59 -5.39 -11.24
N SER A 75 10.32 -5.47 -12.55
CA SER A 75 9.72 -6.65 -13.17
C SER A 75 10.71 -7.80 -13.27
N VAL A 76 10.19 -9.02 -13.23
CA VAL A 76 10.95 -10.22 -13.57
C VAL A 76 10.66 -10.54 -15.03
N LEU A 77 11.70 -10.51 -15.86
CA LEU A 77 11.58 -10.86 -17.28
C LEU A 77 11.60 -12.38 -17.44
N LEU A 78 10.53 -12.95 -17.96
CA LEU A 78 10.41 -14.39 -18.22
C LEU A 78 10.26 -14.65 -19.72
N ASP A 79 10.90 -15.70 -20.21
CA ASP A 79 10.65 -16.18 -21.58
C ASP A 79 9.33 -16.96 -21.63
N VAL A 80 8.35 -16.38 -22.32
CA VAL A 80 7.05 -17.00 -22.58
C VAL A 80 6.94 -17.21 -24.08
N GLY A 81 7.23 -18.44 -24.54
CA GLY A 81 7.11 -18.81 -25.96
C GLY A 81 8.09 -18.09 -26.89
N GLY A 82 9.32 -17.81 -26.43
CA GLY A 82 10.36 -17.10 -27.19
C GLY A 82 10.31 -15.58 -27.05
N THR A 83 9.42 -15.06 -26.20
CA THR A 83 9.26 -13.62 -25.96
C THR A 83 9.53 -13.31 -24.49
N LEU A 84 10.52 -12.44 -24.23
CA LEU A 84 10.77 -11.90 -22.90
C LEU A 84 9.61 -11.01 -22.48
N THR A 85 8.80 -11.51 -21.55
CA THR A 85 7.60 -10.87 -21.04
C THR A 85 7.85 -10.39 -19.61
N PRO A 86 7.55 -9.12 -19.28
CA PRO A 86 7.68 -8.62 -17.91
C PRO A 86 6.54 -9.15 -17.04
N PHE A 87 6.90 -9.74 -15.90
CA PHE A 87 5.99 -10.09 -14.84
C PHE A 87 6.20 -9.14 -13.66
N TYR A 88 5.15 -8.42 -13.30
CA TYR A 88 5.19 -7.32 -12.35
C TYR A 88 5.00 -7.79 -10.90
N ARG A 89 5.74 -7.15 -9.99
CA ARG A 89 5.68 -7.39 -8.55
C ARG A 89 5.26 -6.10 -7.84
N PRO A 90 3.95 -5.76 -7.83
CA PRO A 90 3.49 -4.45 -7.37
C PRO A 90 3.82 -4.15 -5.90
N HIS A 91 3.91 -5.18 -5.04
CA HIS A 91 4.35 -5.03 -3.65
C HIS A 91 5.81 -4.62 -3.54
N PHE A 92 6.70 -5.15 -4.39
CA PHE A 92 8.11 -4.75 -4.46
C PHE A 92 8.25 -3.30 -4.88
N THR A 93 7.55 -2.92 -5.96
CA THR A 93 7.58 -1.55 -6.46
C THR A 93 7.03 -0.58 -5.42
N ALA A 94 5.89 -0.88 -4.79
CA ALA A 94 5.33 -0.05 -3.73
C ALA A 94 6.31 0.11 -2.56
N ALA A 95 6.91 -0.98 -2.08
CA ALA A 95 7.89 -0.94 -1.00
C ALA A 95 9.12 -0.09 -1.35
N ARG A 96 9.68 -0.24 -2.56
CA ARG A 96 10.83 0.56 -3.02
C ARG A 96 10.48 2.04 -3.15
N LEU A 97 9.33 2.36 -3.74
CA LEU A 97 8.87 3.74 -3.88
C LEU A 97 8.65 4.39 -2.52
N TYR A 98 8.13 3.63 -1.56
CA TYR A 98 7.88 4.08 -0.20
C TYR A 98 9.16 4.28 0.62
N LEU A 99 10.16 3.41 0.46
CA LEU A 99 11.49 3.65 1.04
C LEU A 99 12.15 4.91 0.51
N GLY A 100 12.02 5.17 -0.80
CA GLY A 100 12.61 6.33 -1.45
C GLY A 100 11.94 7.65 -1.05
N ASP A 101 10.66 7.62 -0.67
CA ASP A 101 9.93 8.80 -0.18
C ASP A 101 8.80 8.40 0.78
N PRO A 102 9.10 8.24 2.08
CA PRO A 102 8.09 7.87 3.09
C PRO A 102 7.04 8.96 3.32
N ASN A 103 7.28 10.20 2.87
CA ASN A 103 6.35 11.30 3.09
C ASN A 103 5.07 11.16 2.27
N VAL A 104 5.09 10.35 1.21
CA VAL A 104 3.90 9.99 0.40
C VAL A 104 2.75 9.40 1.23
N TRP A 105 3.03 8.86 2.43
CA TRP A 105 2.02 8.39 3.39
C TRP A 105 1.83 9.27 4.61
N ARG A 106 2.71 10.24 4.88
CA ARG A 106 2.81 10.84 6.22
C ARG A 106 1.66 11.76 6.61
N THR A 107 0.72 12.05 5.73
CA THR A 107 -0.38 12.94 6.06
C THR A 107 -1.65 12.51 5.38
N ARG A 108 -2.37 11.56 6.00
CA ARG A 108 -3.82 11.56 5.90
C ARG A 108 -4.34 12.50 6.98
N ASN A 109 -5.02 13.57 6.57
CA ASN A 109 -5.82 14.38 7.48
C ASN A 109 -7.28 14.22 7.02
N VAL A 110 -7.99 13.27 7.62
CA VAL A 110 -9.44 13.13 7.38
C VAL A 110 -10.14 13.60 8.64
N GLU A 111 -10.91 14.68 8.51
CA GLU A 111 -11.72 15.25 9.59
C GLU A 111 -10.93 15.49 10.90
N GLY A 112 -9.68 15.95 10.81
CA GLY A 112 -8.84 16.25 11.97
C GLY A 112 -8.16 15.03 12.60
N SER A 113 -8.32 13.83 12.03
CA SER A 113 -7.56 12.64 12.39
C SER A 113 -6.31 12.53 11.51
N SER A 114 -5.14 12.68 12.12
CA SER A 114 -3.84 12.44 11.49
C SER A 114 -3.28 11.08 11.91
N GLU A 115 -3.13 10.14 10.97
CA GLU A 115 -2.39 8.89 11.20
C GLU A 115 -0.90 9.11 10.90
N THR A 116 -0.16 9.61 11.89
CA THR A 116 1.31 9.63 11.91
C THR A 116 1.73 8.63 12.96
N ARG A 117 2.13 7.37 12.64
CA ARG A 117 2.86 6.51 13.61
C ARG A 117 3.28 5.08 13.22
N ARG A 118 2.99 4.52 12.04
CA ARG A 118 3.57 3.20 11.72
C ARG A 118 5.00 3.34 11.24
N ASP A 119 5.90 2.54 11.79
CA ASP A 119 7.28 2.48 11.34
C ASP A 119 7.31 2.15 9.84
N PRO A 120 8.05 2.91 9.00
CA PRO A 120 8.13 2.63 7.58
C PRO A 120 8.54 1.19 7.26
N GLY A 121 9.46 0.62 8.05
CA GLY A 121 9.90 -0.77 7.92
C GLY A 121 8.78 -1.77 8.19
N GLU A 122 7.93 -1.53 9.19
CA GLU A 122 6.74 -2.36 9.45
C GLU A 122 5.74 -2.35 8.28
N ILE A 123 5.45 -1.18 7.70
CA ILE A 123 4.55 -1.08 6.54
C ILE A 123 5.11 -1.86 5.36
N ILE A 124 6.41 -1.70 5.08
CA ILE A 124 7.06 -2.41 3.97
C ILE A 124 7.02 -3.92 4.21
N ARG A 125 7.39 -4.39 5.41
CA ARG A 125 7.33 -5.82 5.75
C ARG A 125 5.91 -6.37 5.58
N MET A 126 4.90 -5.60 5.97
CA MET A 126 3.50 -5.98 5.76
C MET A 126 3.16 -6.12 4.27
N TRP A 127 3.53 -5.15 3.43
CA TRP A 127 3.29 -5.23 1.97
C TRP A 127 4.04 -6.38 1.32
N LEU A 128 5.31 -6.58 1.68
CA LEU A 128 6.11 -7.69 1.17
C LEU A 128 5.49 -9.05 1.57
N ASN A 129 4.99 -9.17 2.80
CA ASN A 129 4.30 -10.39 3.25
C ASN A 129 2.97 -10.60 2.53
N GLN A 130 2.15 -9.56 2.35
CA GLN A 130 0.91 -9.64 1.58
C GLN A 130 1.19 -10.02 0.11
N GLY A 131 2.23 -9.44 -0.47
CA GLY A 131 2.65 -9.68 -1.85
C GLY A 131 3.24 -11.06 -2.12
N ARG A 132 3.55 -11.86 -1.08
CA ARG A 132 3.95 -13.26 -1.27
C ARG A 132 2.88 -14.09 -2.00
N ALA A 133 1.62 -13.71 -1.85
CA ALA A 133 0.53 -14.34 -2.60
C ALA A 133 0.65 -14.08 -4.12
N PHE A 134 1.17 -12.91 -4.54
CA PHE A 134 1.45 -12.63 -5.94
C PHE A 134 2.71 -13.36 -6.41
N ASP A 135 3.75 -13.41 -5.59
CA ASP A 135 4.98 -14.14 -5.89
C ASP A 135 4.72 -15.64 -6.10
N ALA A 136 3.74 -16.22 -5.40
CA ALA A 136 3.32 -17.60 -5.57
C ALA A 136 2.62 -17.91 -6.91
N LEU A 137 2.19 -16.88 -7.65
CA LEU A 137 1.55 -17.02 -8.97
C LEU A 137 2.57 -17.01 -10.12
N PHE A 138 3.85 -16.78 -9.83
CA PHE A 138 4.92 -16.92 -10.82
C PHE A 138 5.11 -18.39 -11.21
N PRO A 139 5.56 -18.69 -12.45
CA PRO A 139 5.88 -20.04 -12.86
C PRO A 139 6.84 -20.73 -11.89
N THR A 140 6.57 -21.99 -11.56
CA THR A 140 7.39 -22.78 -10.62
C THR A 140 8.86 -22.77 -11.03
N GLY A 141 9.75 -22.54 -10.05
CA GLY A 141 11.19 -22.48 -10.27
C GLY A 141 11.70 -21.12 -10.77
N THR A 142 10.83 -20.12 -10.94
CA THR A 142 11.25 -18.76 -11.24
C THR A 142 12.10 -18.21 -10.08
N PRO A 143 13.37 -17.83 -10.30
CA PRO A 143 14.16 -17.15 -9.30
C PRO A 143 13.62 -15.73 -9.12
N LEU A 144 13.04 -15.46 -7.95
CA LEU A 144 12.55 -14.13 -7.62
C LEU A 144 13.64 -13.37 -6.83
N PRO A 145 14.05 -12.18 -7.27
CA PRO A 145 15.04 -11.40 -6.53
C PRO A 145 14.49 -11.04 -5.14
N PRO A 146 15.32 -11.12 -4.07
CA PRO A 146 14.90 -10.75 -2.73
C PRO A 146 14.70 -9.23 -2.62
N PHE A 147 13.93 -8.80 -1.62
CA PHE A 147 13.82 -7.39 -1.27
C PHE A 147 14.86 -7.10 -0.19
N GLU A 148 15.84 -6.25 -0.51
CA GLU A 148 16.86 -5.85 0.46
C GLU A 148 16.37 -4.64 1.26
N LEU A 149 15.87 -4.90 2.47
CA LEU A 149 15.76 -3.85 3.48
C LEU A 149 17.14 -3.65 4.08
N GLN A 150 17.75 -2.48 3.86
CA GLN A 150 18.88 -2.08 4.70
C GLN A 150 18.36 -2.00 6.14
N GLU A 151 18.82 -2.89 7.00
CA GLU A 151 18.65 -2.73 8.44
C GLU A 151 19.42 -1.47 8.82
N ILE A 152 18.70 -0.36 8.95
CA ILE A 152 19.20 0.77 9.70
C ILE A 152 19.35 0.22 11.11
N GLU A 153 20.58 -0.04 11.55
CA GLU A 153 20.87 -0.19 12.97
C GLU A 153 20.25 1.03 13.63
N THR A 154 19.10 0.85 14.26
CA THR A 154 18.55 1.83 15.18
C THR A 154 19.54 1.82 16.33
N ALA A 155 20.58 2.65 16.21
CA ALA A 155 21.34 3.12 17.33
C ALA A 155 20.30 3.70 18.28
N SER A 156 19.94 2.89 19.27
CA SER A 156 19.20 3.28 20.46
C SER A 156 20.10 4.24 21.23
N THR A 157 20.27 5.44 20.69
CA THR A 157 20.94 6.55 21.36
C THR A 157 19.95 7.69 21.44
N ALA A 158 19.35 7.77 22.64
CA ALA A 158 18.99 8.99 23.34
C ALA A 158 17.87 9.88 22.76
N SER A 159 16.80 9.94 23.55
CA SER A 159 16.06 11.15 23.92
C SER A 159 15.75 12.19 22.83
N ASP A 160 14.57 12.07 22.23
CA ASP A 160 13.79 13.23 21.79
C ASP A 160 12.28 12.92 21.87
N TYR A 161 11.83 12.45 23.03
CA TYR A 161 10.44 12.61 23.43
C TYR A 161 10.32 13.96 24.14
N PHE A 162 10.07 15.03 23.37
CA PHE A 162 9.47 16.23 23.93
C PHE A 162 8.04 15.88 24.36
N SER A 163 7.88 15.47 25.62
CA SER A 163 6.58 15.51 26.28
C SER A 163 6.24 16.99 26.48
N PRO A 164 5.14 17.53 25.94
CA PRO A 164 4.70 18.86 26.33
C PRO A 164 4.16 18.73 27.76
N SER A 165 5.01 18.98 28.75
CA SER A 165 4.61 19.13 30.14
C SER A 165 3.69 20.33 30.22
N ILE A 166 2.39 20.07 30.34
CA ILE A 166 1.41 21.07 30.77
C ILE A 166 1.87 21.54 32.16
N PRO A 167 2.18 22.83 32.37
CA PRO A 167 2.56 23.31 33.70
C PRO A 167 1.31 23.31 34.59
N LEU A 168 1.24 22.36 35.53
CA LEU A 168 0.32 22.45 36.66
C LEU A 168 0.81 23.56 37.58
N ILE A 169 0.11 24.70 37.55
CA ILE A 169 0.26 25.75 38.57
C ILE A 169 -0.23 25.16 39.90
N VAL A 170 0.70 24.76 40.77
CA VAL A 170 0.41 24.47 42.17
C VAL A 170 0.43 25.81 42.91
N GLY A 171 -0.74 26.46 42.97
CA GLY A 171 -0.95 27.60 43.86
C GLY A 171 -1.14 27.09 45.28
N GLY A 172 -0.16 27.36 46.14
CA GLY A 172 -0.34 27.26 47.58
C GLY A 172 -0.96 28.54 48.13
N LEU A 173 -1.95 28.38 49.01
CA LEU A 173 -2.15 29.08 50.28
C LEU A 173 -3.26 28.37 51.07
#